data_AF-A0A1D9MBT5-F1
#
_entry.id   AF-A0A1D9MBT5-F1
#
_cell.length_a   1.000
_cell.length_b   1.000
_cell.length_c   1.000
_cell.angle_alpha   90.00
_cell.angle_beta   90.00
_cell.angle_gamma   90.00
#
_symmetry.space_group_name_H-M   'P 1'
#
loop_
_entity.id
_entity.type
_entity.pdbx_description
1 polymer ?
#
loop_
_entity_poly.entity_id
_entity_poly.type
_entity_poly.pdbx_seq_one_letter_code
_entity_poly.pdbx_strand_id
1 'polypeptide(L)'
;MRPILQGDLIMAARAVLPLAPSARFGAVRRMLEEAHCADRIRKRLGRSHPLWGNGALIDRAMRAPLYRGSLFGPEYLQALALVLAVIAEWRARV
;
A
#
# COMPACT_ATOMS: atom_id res chain seq x y z
N MET A 1 5.10 -7.09 8.90
CA MET A 1 3.87 -6.62 8.23
C MET A 1 2.80 -7.68 8.38
N ARG A 2 1.53 -7.29 8.51
CA ARG A 2 0.40 -8.24 8.49
C ARG A 2 0.26 -8.88 7.09
N PRO A 3 -0.41 -10.04 6.95
CA PRO A 3 -0.63 -10.66 5.65
C PRO A 3 -1.27 -9.68 4.65
N ILE A 4 -0.83 -9.73 3.39
CA ILE A 4 -1.40 -8.96 2.28
C ILE A 4 -2.57 -9.76 1.73
N LEU A 5 -3.73 -9.13 1.62
CA LEU A 5 -4.96 -9.68 1.05
C LEU A 5 -5.33 -8.93 -0.24
N GLN A 6 -6.34 -9.43 -0.95
CA GLN A 6 -6.84 -8.78 -2.17
C GLN A 6 -7.30 -7.33 -1.92
N GLY A 7 -7.91 -7.06 -0.76
CA GLY A 7 -8.32 -5.71 -0.36
C GLY A 7 -7.16 -4.72 -0.25
N ASP A 8 -5.97 -5.18 0.16
CA ASP A 8 -4.77 -4.35 0.21
C ASP A 8 -4.33 -3.93 -1.21
N LEU A 9 -4.41 -4.84 -2.18
CA LEU A 9 -4.05 -4.56 -3.58
C LEU A 9 -4.94 -3.45 -4.16
N ILE A 10 -6.26 -3.58 -3.95
CA ILE A 10 -7.25 -2.61 -4.42
C ILE A 10 -7.01 -1.26 -3.77
N MET A 11 -6.84 -1.21 -2.45
CA MET A 11 -6.65 0.08 -1.76
C MET A 11 -5.29 0.72 -2.07
N ALA A 12 -4.23 -0.06 -2.19
CA ALA A 12 -2.93 0.46 -2.60
C ALA A 12 -2.97 1.04 -4.02
N ALA A 13 -3.64 0.37 -4.96
CA ALA A 13 -3.84 0.88 -6.31
C ALA A 13 -4.60 2.21 -6.30
N ARG A 14 -5.69 2.28 -5.52
CA ARG A 14 -6.48 3.51 -5.35
C ARG A 14 -5.69 4.64 -4.68
N ALA A 15 -4.76 4.33 -3.78
CA ALA A 15 -3.92 5.32 -3.10
C ALA A 15 -2.85 5.93 -4.02
N VAL A 16 -2.29 5.16 -4.96
CA VAL A 16 -1.26 5.68 -5.88
C VAL A 16 -1.82 6.27 -7.16
N LEU A 17 -3.05 5.92 -7.56
CA LEU A 17 -3.63 6.38 -8.81
C LEU A 17 -3.69 7.92 -8.95
N PRO A 18 -4.00 8.71 -7.89
CA PRO A 18 -3.98 10.18 -7.96
C PRO A 18 -2.58 10.78 -8.16
N LEU A 19 -1.51 10.00 -7.98
CA LEU A 19 -0.14 10.47 -8.14
C LEU A 19 0.29 10.44 -9.61
N ALA A 20 1.23 11.32 -9.95
CA ALA A 20 1.92 11.29 -11.24
C ALA A 20 2.53 9.90 -11.50
N PRO A 21 2.47 9.36 -12.74
CA PRO A 21 2.93 8.01 -13.05
C PRO A 21 4.34 7.68 -12.53
N SER A 22 5.29 8.62 -12.65
CA SER A 22 6.67 8.47 -12.18
C SER A 22 6.81 8.32 -10.65
N ALA A 23 5.86 8.84 -9.87
CA ALA A 23 5.90 8.79 -8.41
C ALA A 23 5.26 7.51 -7.83
N ARG A 24 4.44 6.80 -8.61
CA ARG A 24 3.62 5.68 -8.11
C ARG A 24 4.47 4.54 -7.57
N PHE A 25 5.54 4.16 -8.26
CA PHE A 25 6.44 3.08 -7.83
C PHE A 25 7.03 3.36 -6.44
N GLY A 26 7.60 4.55 -6.26
CA GLY A 26 8.15 4.98 -4.98
C GLY A 26 7.10 5.05 -3.87
N ALA A 27 5.87 5.45 -4.20
CA ALA A 27 4.76 5.49 -3.26
C ALA A 27 4.33 4.09 -2.79
N VAL A 28 4.23 3.10 -3.68
CA VAL A 28 3.91 1.71 -3.28
C VAL A 28 5.00 1.15 -2.37
N ARG A 29 6.28 1.34 -2.73
CA ARG A 29 7.41 0.89 -1.91
C ARG A 29 7.36 1.49 -0.50
N ARG A 30 7.15 2.80 -0.41
CA ARG A 30 7.06 3.51 0.88
C ARG A 30 5.90 2.97 1.73
N MET A 31 4.72 2.73 1.12
CA MET A 31 3.59 2.16 1.87
C MET A 31 3.89 0.78 2.45
N LEU A 32 4.63 -0.07 1.72
CA LEU A 32 5.07 -1.38 2.22
C LEU A 32 6.06 -1.25 3.39
N GLU A 33 7.05 -0.35 3.27
CA GLU A 33 8.03 -0.07 4.32
C GLU A 33 7.34 0.47 5.59
N GLU A 34 6.40 1.41 5.43
CA GLU A 34 5.63 2.00 6.53
C GLU A 34 4.71 0.98 7.20
N ALA A 35 4.01 0.14 6.43
CA ALA A 35 3.19 -0.94 6.97
C ALA A 35 4.05 -2.01 7.68
N HIS A 36 5.24 -2.31 7.15
CA HIS A 36 6.18 -3.21 7.81
C HIS A 36 6.68 -2.62 9.13
N CYS A 37 7.06 -1.34 9.17
CA CYS A 37 7.49 -0.66 10.39
C CYS A 37 6.36 -0.56 11.42
N ALA A 38 5.16 -0.19 10.99
CA ALA A 38 3.98 -0.11 11.84
C ALA A 38 3.64 -1.45 12.52
N ASP A 39 3.80 -2.58 11.82
CA ASP A 39 3.62 -3.90 12.43
C ASP A 39 4.67 -4.19 13.51
N ARG A 40 5.93 -3.77 13.30
CA ARG A 40 6.99 -3.89 14.32
C ARG A 40 6.68 -3.06 15.56
N ILE A 41 6.24 -1.81 15.36
CA ILE A 41 5.85 -0.90 16.45
C ILE A 41 4.65 -1.47 17.20
N ARG A 42 3.61 -1.93 16.51
CA ARG A 42 2.44 -2.56 17.11
C ARG A 42 2.81 -3.80 17.94
N LYS A 43 3.69 -4.67 17.43
CA LYS A 43 4.17 -5.85 18.17
C LYS A 43 4.96 -5.47 19.42
N ARG A 44 5.74 -4.39 19.37
CA ARG A 44 6.57 -3.93 20.50
C ARG A 44 5.79 -3.15 21.56
N LEU A 45 4.88 -2.27 21.15
CA LEU A 45 4.20 -1.31 22.03
C LEU A 45 2.72 -1.63 22.25
N GLY A 46 2.16 -2.63 21.58
CA GLY A 46 0.75 -3.00 21.65
C GLY A 46 -0.21 -2.01 20.98
N ARG A 47 0.29 -0.94 20.35
CA ARG A 47 -0.51 0.15 19.76
C ARG A 47 -0.18 0.36 18.29
N SER A 48 -1.18 0.71 17.49
CA SER A 48 -1.00 1.10 16.08
C SER A 48 -0.16 2.38 15.96
N HIS A 49 0.63 2.48 14.90
CA HIS A 49 1.38 3.70 14.60
C HIS A 49 0.38 4.81 14.17
N PRO A 50 0.46 6.04 14.72
CA PRO A 50 -0.54 7.07 14.47
C PRO A 50 -0.66 7.45 12.98
N LEU A 51 0.47 7.49 12.27
CA LEU A 51 0.49 7.89 10.85
C LEU A 51 0.42 6.72 9.87
N TRP A 52 0.83 5.51 10.30
CA TRP A 52 1.03 4.38 9.40
C TRP A 52 0.06 3.22 9.64
N GLY A 53 -0.73 3.30 10.71
CA GLY A 53 -1.75 2.32 11.03
C GLY A 53 -1.23 1.12 11.81
N ASN A 54 -1.96 0.02 11.71
CA ASN A 54 -1.77 -1.20 12.49
C ASN A 54 -0.80 -2.22 11.86
N GLY A 55 -0.15 -1.83 10.76
CA GLY A 55 0.78 -2.69 10.02
C GLY A 55 0.16 -3.59 8.96
N ALA A 56 -1.13 -3.44 8.66
CA ALA A 56 -1.73 -3.89 7.41
C ALA A 56 -1.51 -2.84 6.30
N LEU A 57 -1.28 -3.30 5.06
CA LEU A 57 -1.06 -2.42 3.92
C LEU A 57 -2.33 -1.61 3.60
N ILE A 58 -3.52 -2.21 3.73
CA ILE A 58 -4.81 -1.55 3.53
C ILE A 58 -5.01 -0.39 4.51
N ASP A 59 -4.63 -0.57 5.78
CA ASP A 59 -4.75 0.47 6.81
C ASP A 59 -3.81 1.64 6.49
N ARG A 60 -2.59 1.35 6.01
CA ARG A 60 -1.68 2.38 5.52
C ARG A 60 -2.21 3.08 4.27
N ALA A 61 -2.71 2.34 3.29
CA ALA A 61 -3.20 2.88 2.03
C ALA A 61 -4.40 3.81 2.23
N MET A 62 -5.34 3.45 3.11
CA MET A 62 -6.51 4.27 3.44
C MET A 62 -6.18 5.63 4.06
N ARG A 63 -4.95 5.84 4.55
CA ARG A 63 -4.48 7.13 5.09
C ARG A 63 -3.93 8.06 4.01
N ALA A 64 -3.78 7.59 2.78
CA ALA A 64 -3.45 8.44 1.63
C ALA A 64 -4.75 8.98 0.97
N PRO A 65 -4.68 10.06 0.18
CA PRO A 65 -5.77 10.42 -0.72
C PRO A 65 -6.11 9.24 -1.64
N LEU A 66 -7.37 8.82 -1.63
CA LEU A 66 -7.84 7.69 -2.42
C LEU A 66 -8.56 8.17 -3.67
N TYR A 67 -8.27 7.53 -4.80
CA TYR A 67 -9.11 7.61 -5.97
C TYR A 67 -10.51 7.01 -5.69
N ARG A 68 -11.55 7.76 -6.04
CA ARG A 68 -12.97 7.43 -5.81
C ARG A 68 -13.78 7.19 -7.08
N GLY A 69 -13.17 7.29 -8.26
CA GLY A 69 -13.83 7.01 -9.52
C GLY A 69 -14.02 5.52 -9.80
N SER A 70 -14.51 5.21 -10.99
CA SER A 70 -14.75 3.83 -11.43
C SER A 70 -13.46 3.01 -11.42
N LEU A 71 -13.55 1.77 -10.95
CA LEU A 71 -12.46 0.81 -11.00
C LEU A 71 -12.43 0.13 -12.39
N PHE A 72 -11.31 -0.52 -12.70
CA PHE A 72 -11.10 -1.27 -13.95
C PHE A 72 -10.96 -0.44 -15.24
N GLY A 73 -10.79 0.88 -15.14
CA GLY A 73 -10.25 1.68 -16.25
C GLY A 73 -8.75 1.38 -16.50
N PRO A 74 -8.21 1.74 -17.68
CA PRO A 74 -6.81 1.45 -18.03
C PRO A 74 -5.79 1.94 -16.99
N GLU A 75 -5.97 3.15 -16.46
CA GLU A 75 -5.05 3.75 -15.50
C GLU A 75 -5.08 3.01 -14.15
N TYR A 76 -6.28 2.55 -13.74
CA TYR A 76 -6.45 1.73 -12.54
C TYR A 76 -5.77 0.37 -12.72
N LEU A 77 -5.95 -0.29 -13.87
CA LEU A 77 -5.32 -1.58 -14.15
C LEU A 77 -3.80 -1.46 -14.18
N GLN A 78 -3.25 -0.38 -14.75
CA GLN A 78 -1.82 -0.10 -14.70
C GLN A 78 -1.32 0.13 -13.26
N ALA A 79 -2.07 0.88 -12.45
CA ALA A 79 -1.74 1.07 -11.04
C ALA A 79 -1.78 -0.24 -10.24
N LEU A 80 -2.77 -1.10 -10.51
CA LEU A 80 -2.89 -2.42 -9.88
C LEU A 80 -1.74 -3.36 -10.30
N ALA A 81 -1.38 -3.38 -11.59
CA ALA A 81 -0.24 -4.14 -12.10
C ALA A 81 1.08 -3.68 -11.45
N LEU A 82 1.28 -2.36 -11.33
CA LEU A 82 2.41 -1.79 -10.63
C LEU A 82 2.46 -2.22 -9.15
N VAL A 83 1.32 -2.16 -8.45
CA VAL A 83 1.24 -2.60 -7.05
C VAL A 83 1.64 -4.06 -6.91
N LEU A 84 1.13 -4.94 -7.78
CA LEU A 84 1.48 -6.36 -7.81
C LEU A 84 2.98 -6.57 -8.06
N ALA A 85 3.55 -5.88 -9.05
CA ALA A 85 4.98 -5.97 -9.37
C ALA A 85 5.86 -5.56 -8.18
N VAL A 86 5.55 -4.44 -7.53
CA VAL A 86 6.30 -3.96 -6.36
C VAL A 86 6.15 -4.90 -5.16
N ILE A 87 4.96 -5.48 -4.95
CA ILE A 87 4.76 -6.49 -3.90
C ILE A 87 5.56 -7.75 -4.17
N ALA A 88 5.61 -8.22 -5.43
CA ALA A 88 6.42 -9.37 -5.82
C ALA A 88 7.91 -9.12 -5.54
N GLU A 89 8.43 -7.95 -5.93
CA GLU A 89 9.80 -7.53 -5.61
C GLU A 89 10.05 -7.44 -4.10
N TRP A 90 9.11 -6.91 -3.34
CA TRP A 90 9.22 -6.80 -1.89
C TRP A 90 9.29 -8.19 -1.23
N ARG A 91 8.43 -9.12 -1.65
CA ARG A 91 8.39 -10.50 -1.14
C ARG A 91 9.65 -11.30 -1.46
N ALA A 92 10.35 -10.98 -2.55
CA ALA A 92 11.62 -11.61 -2.87
C ALA A 92 12.77 -11.16 -1.93
N ARG A 93 12.62 -10.05 -1.21
CA ARG A 93 13.68 -9.47 -0.35
C ARG A 93 13.52 -9.74 1.15
N VAL A 94 12.31 -10.10 1.60
CA VAL A 94 11.91 -10.10 3.03
C VAL A 94 11.37 -11.45 3.45
#